data_AF-A0A0K8SHX9-F1
#
_entry.id   AF-A0A0K8SHX9-F1
#
_cell.length_a   1.000
_cell.length_b   1.000
_cell.length_c   1.000
_cell.angle_alpha   90.00
_cell.angle_beta   90.00
_cell.angle_gamma   90.00
#
_symmetry.space_group_name_H-M   'P 1'
#
loop_
_entity.id
_entity.type
_entity.pdbx_description
1 polymer ?
#
loop_
_entity_poly.entity_id
_entity_poly.type
_entity_poly.pdbx_seq_one_letter_code
_entity_poly.pdbx_strand_id
1 'polypeptide(L)'
;MLPLFLLLVVSDGYASEVSAVQPLILTVSSLSRDTVSSVVPVDREVQIHVSEEFDRIALYDSNPQGQNREPIYVVGAEHDFIETNVSLGNPDFPQGWALNSQSDVAGVHVPGEHCLPVWVAGFRNKEIVYTDCLKIHPTWMQDSKLFIGNLDVRSLFIPGTHNSGCYKRGEKLSLRDTIGRYILTQDQSVWNQLVYGIRYLDFRIGYYPTKENSSITDDHESRFWINHDLIKVRPFAPVLGQIKKFLERTTNEVVIMDLHRFPIGFNMREERHAAFVSFLERELKDLAIPFTSSQLTLDKIWTTPGRLIISYGENSIAQTKDWLWPPIKQLWGNKATMEELEDFMSKIVSNDSLQNPDKGLWAAMAQLTPGPLELLFNPKGSLREMAHKVNPNLMRWCQRSHWWRKLRIVPTDFFLETDIVNLAINANVLKSHQDTRYDTD
;
A
#
# COMPACT_ATOMS: atom_id res chain seq x y z
N MET A 1 -21.47 -18.77 -12.46
CA MET A 1 -22.20 -18.53 -11.20
C MET A 1 -21.40 -17.51 -10.41
N LEU A 2 -21.80 -16.24 -10.46
CA LEU A 2 -21.23 -15.20 -9.59
C LEU A 2 -21.76 -15.44 -8.16
N PRO A 3 -20.93 -15.33 -7.11
CA PRO A 3 -21.46 -15.25 -5.75
C PRO A 3 -22.12 -13.88 -5.59
N LEU A 4 -23.43 -13.90 -5.41
CA LEU A 4 -24.27 -12.75 -5.14
C LEU A 4 -24.07 -12.39 -3.65
N PHE A 5 -23.22 -11.41 -3.34
CA PHE A 5 -23.19 -10.83 -2.00
C PHE A 5 -24.48 -10.01 -1.80
N LEU A 6 -25.43 -10.60 -1.08
CA LEU A 6 -26.66 -9.94 -0.65
C LEU A 6 -26.31 -8.96 0.48
N LEU A 7 -26.14 -7.68 0.16
CA LEU A 7 -26.14 -6.60 1.15
C LEU A 7 -27.60 -6.38 1.61
N LEU A 8 -27.96 -6.95 2.76
CA LEU A 8 -29.19 -6.63 3.46
C LEU A 8 -29.07 -5.22 4.06
N VAL A 9 -29.74 -4.27 3.42
CA VAL A 9 -29.93 -2.91 3.96
C VAL A 9 -31.00 -2.97 5.05
N VAL A 10 -30.58 -2.86 6.31
CA VAL A 10 -31.50 -2.52 7.40
C VAL A 10 -31.59 -1.00 7.47
N SER A 11 -32.76 -0.50 7.09
CA SER A 11 -33.21 0.85 7.35
C SER A 11 -33.48 1.00 8.85
N ASP A 12 -32.58 1.62 9.59
CA ASP A 12 -32.93 2.54 10.69
C ASP A 12 -31.70 3.38 11.07
N GLY A 13 -31.94 4.65 11.41
CA GLY A 13 -30.92 5.68 11.54
C GLY A 13 -29.87 5.43 12.62
N TYR A 14 -28.80 4.73 12.27
CA TYR A 14 -27.46 4.85 12.82
C TYR A 14 -26.52 4.50 11.67
N ALA A 15 -25.56 5.37 11.36
CA ALA A 15 -24.59 5.10 10.29
C ALA A 15 -23.80 3.84 10.68
N SER A 16 -24.21 2.71 10.11
CA SER A 16 -23.59 1.41 10.30
C SER A 16 -22.09 1.53 10.03
N GLU A 17 -21.29 0.98 10.94
CA GLU A 17 -19.89 0.65 10.71
C GLU A 17 -19.74 -0.05 9.35
N VAL A 18 -18.53 0.01 8.76
CA VAL A 18 -18.24 -0.65 7.48
C VAL A 18 -18.90 -2.02 7.48
N SER A 19 -19.82 -2.24 6.53
CA SER A 19 -20.61 -3.45 6.38
C SER A 19 -19.83 -4.70 6.81
N ALA A 20 -20.15 -5.22 8.01
CA ALA A 20 -19.53 -6.33 8.73
C ALA A 20 -17.99 -6.32 8.75
N VAL A 21 -17.39 -5.96 9.89
CA VAL A 21 -15.99 -6.33 10.18
C VAL A 21 -15.84 -7.81 9.86
N GLN A 22 -14.92 -8.15 8.95
CA GLN A 22 -14.72 -9.53 8.54
C GLN A 22 -14.37 -10.38 9.78
N PRO A 23 -15.10 -11.48 10.04
CA PRO A 23 -14.92 -12.29 11.24
C PRO A 23 -13.48 -12.78 11.46
N LEU A 24 -12.79 -13.09 10.35
CA LEU A 24 -11.38 -13.47 10.33
C LEU A 24 -10.67 -12.67 9.23
N ILE A 25 -9.60 -11.97 9.61
CA ILE A 25 -8.74 -11.21 8.70
C ILE A 25 -7.34 -11.80 8.78
N LEU A 26 -6.75 -12.05 7.62
CA LEU A 26 -5.36 -12.50 7.52
C LEU A 26 -4.43 -11.33 7.24
N THR A 27 -3.36 -11.22 8.02
CA THR A 27 -2.24 -10.31 7.76
C THR A 27 -0.92 -11.08 7.79
N VAL A 28 0.18 -10.40 7.47
CA VAL A 28 1.51 -10.97 7.41
C VAL A 28 2.43 -10.15 8.29
N SER A 29 2.98 -10.77 9.32
CA SER A 29 3.86 -10.11 10.29
C SER A 29 5.03 -9.43 9.61
N SER A 30 5.33 -8.21 10.07
CA SER A 30 6.55 -7.50 9.70
C SER A 30 7.77 -8.03 10.47
N LEU A 31 7.57 -8.82 11.53
CA LEU A 31 8.64 -9.40 12.32
C LEU A 31 9.32 -10.58 11.60
N SER A 32 10.48 -10.94 12.12
CA SER A 32 11.21 -12.14 11.73
C SER A 32 11.67 -12.89 12.97
N ARG A 33 11.67 -14.23 12.91
CA ARG A 33 12.06 -15.10 14.01
C ARG A 33 13.32 -15.88 13.65
N ASP A 34 14.27 -15.90 14.58
CA ASP A 34 15.48 -16.73 14.46
C ASP A 34 15.12 -18.22 14.61
N THR A 35 15.82 -19.08 13.88
CA THR A 35 15.67 -20.53 13.97
C THR A 35 16.94 -21.17 14.48
N VAL A 36 16.83 -22.08 15.45
CA VAL A 36 17.98 -22.79 16.05
C VAL A 36 18.78 -23.58 14.99
N SER A 37 18.14 -23.97 13.89
CA SER A 37 18.70 -24.82 12.82
C SER A 37 19.13 -24.08 11.55
N SER A 38 18.86 -22.77 11.41
CA SER A 38 19.17 -22.00 10.20
C SER A 38 19.65 -20.59 10.52
N VAL A 39 20.68 -20.15 9.78
CA VAL A 39 21.24 -18.79 9.85
C VAL A 39 20.31 -17.76 9.18
N VAL A 40 19.34 -18.22 8.37
CA VAL A 40 18.33 -17.36 7.74
C VAL A 40 17.09 -17.32 8.62
N PRO A 41 16.66 -16.12 9.08
CA PRO A 41 15.46 -15.99 9.88
C PRO A 41 14.21 -16.30 9.05
N VAL A 42 13.17 -16.79 9.71
CA VAL A 42 11.84 -16.96 9.12
C VAL A 42 11.13 -15.63 9.23
N ASP A 43 10.69 -15.08 8.10
CA ASP A 43 9.90 -13.85 8.02
C ASP A 43 8.51 -14.14 7.47
N ARG A 44 7.66 -13.10 7.47
CA ARG A 44 6.34 -13.13 6.84
C ARG A 44 5.44 -14.24 7.38
N GLU A 45 5.47 -14.46 8.69
CA GLU A 45 4.53 -15.35 9.36
C GLU A 45 3.12 -14.77 9.33
N VAL A 46 2.13 -15.61 9.06
CA VAL A 46 0.73 -15.22 8.91
C VAL A 46 0.15 -14.94 10.29
N GLN A 47 -0.65 -13.88 10.37
CA GLN A 47 -1.39 -13.48 11.55
C GLN A 47 -2.88 -13.55 11.26
N ILE A 48 -3.67 -13.87 12.27
CA ILE A 48 -5.13 -13.96 12.18
C ILE A 48 -5.71 -12.99 13.20
N HIS A 49 -6.51 -12.03 12.72
CA HIS A 49 -7.32 -11.16 13.58
C HIS A 49 -8.73 -11.73 13.62
N VAL A 50 -9.28 -11.82 14.82
CA VAL A 50 -10.56 -12.49 15.08
C VAL A 50 -11.52 -11.47 15.71
N SER A 51 -12.69 -11.31 15.10
CA SER A 51 -13.73 -10.40 15.62
C SER A 51 -15.04 -11.11 16.00
N GLU A 52 -15.14 -12.41 15.75
CA GLU A 52 -16.27 -13.24 16.18
C GLU A 52 -15.79 -14.55 16.81
N GLU A 53 -16.64 -15.16 17.63
CA GLU A 53 -16.35 -16.44 18.25
C GLU A 53 -16.49 -17.61 17.25
N PHE A 54 -15.54 -18.52 17.32
CA PHE A 54 -15.53 -19.81 16.61
C PHE A 54 -15.32 -20.93 17.64
N ASP A 55 -15.41 -22.20 17.27
CA ASP A 55 -14.93 -23.31 18.11
C ASP A 55 -13.46 -23.63 17.82
N ARG A 56 -13.08 -23.40 16.55
CA ARG A 56 -11.77 -23.72 15.99
C ARG A 56 -11.52 -22.83 14.79
N ILE A 57 -10.28 -22.40 14.66
CA ILE A 57 -9.77 -21.72 13.46
C ILE A 57 -8.68 -22.60 12.86
N ALA A 58 -8.66 -22.71 11.54
CA ALA A 58 -7.64 -23.46 10.83
C ALA A 58 -7.15 -22.75 9.58
N LEU A 59 -5.86 -22.91 9.26
CA LEU A 59 -5.28 -22.47 8.00
C LEU A 59 -5.12 -23.63 7.02
N TYR A 60 -5.20 -23.32 5.74
CA TYR A 60 -5.03 -24.24 4.63
C TYR A 60 -4.17 -23.61 3.53
N ASP A 61 -3.51 -24.44 2.74
CA ASP A 61 -2.74 -23.99 1.57
C ASP A 61 -3.62 -23.69 0.33
N SER A 62 -4.94 -23.80 0.48
CA SER A 62 -5.93 -23.86 -0.59
C SER A 62 -7.35 -23.77 -0.03
N ASN A 63 -8.35 -23.55 -0.90
CA ASN A 63 -9.74 -23.43 -0.47
C ASN A 63 -10.21 -24.72 0.26
N PRO A 64 -10.63 -24.63 1.54
CA PRO A 64 -11.06 -25.79 2.31
C PRO A 64 -12.52 -26.20 2.07
N GLN A 65 -13.31 -25.42 1.32
CA GLN A 65 -14.71 -25.76 1.06
C GLN A 65 -14.83 -27.01 0.16
N GLY A 66 -15.65 -27.97 0.59
CA GLY A 66 -16.07 -29.12 -0.23
C GLY A 66 -15.02 -30.22 -0.41
N GLN A 67 -13.90 -30.18 0.33
CA GLN A 67 -12.85 -31.20 0.25
C GLN A 67 -12.34 -31.59 1.64
N ASN A 68 -12.06 -32.88 1.86
CA ASN A 68 -11.45 -33.36 3.10
C ASN A 68 -9.94 -33.06 3.03
N ARG A 69 -9.55 -31.81 3.32
CA ARG A 69 -8.16 -31.36 3.36
C ARG A 69 -7.66 -31.27 4.80
N GLU A 70 -6.39 -31.63 4.99
CA GLU A 70 -5.71 -31.45 6.28
C GLU A 70 -5.29 -29.98 6.45
N PRO A 71 -5.56 -29.36 7.61
CA PRO A 71 -5.12 -28.00 7.88
C PRO A 71 -3.60 -27.95 8.10
N ILE A 72 -2.98 -26.87 7.63
CA ILE A 72 -1.54 -26.60 7.86
C ILE A 72 -1.28 -25.97 9.23
N TYR A 73 -2.33 -25.44 9.87
CA TYR A 73 -2.31 -24.87 11.21
C TYR A 73 -3.70 -24.94 11.83
N VAL A 74 -3.78 -25.19 13.13
CA VAL A 74 -5.04 -25.27 13.88
C VAL A 74 -4.86 -24.61 15.23
N VAL A 75 -5.86 -23.83 15.64
CA VAL A 75 -5.90 -23.18 16.95
C VAL A 75 -7.32 -23.16 17.51
N GLY A 76 -7.44 -23.19 18.84
CA GLY A 76 -8.70 -22.95 19.53
C GLY A 76 -9.13 -21.49 19.44
N ALA A 77 -10.39 -21.20 19.77
CA ALA A 77 -11.00 -19.91 19.47
C ALA A 77 -10.93 -18.85 20.58
N GLU A 78 -9.95 -18.93 21.46
CA GLU A 78 -9.84 -18.05 22.64
C GLU A 78 -9.01 -16.77 22.40
N HIS A 79 -8.81 -16.36 21.15
CA HIS A 79 -7.85 -15.30 20.80
C HIS A 79 -8.41 -14.28 19.82
N ASP A 80 -8.39 -13.00 20.20
CA ASP A 80 -8.69 -11.86 19.31
C ASP A 80 -7.60 -11.65 18.24
N PHE A 81 -6.39 -12.15 18.52
CA PHE A 81 -5.23 -12.05 17.64
C PHE A 81 -4.33 -13.28 17.81
N ILE A 82 -3.95 -13.89 16.69
CA ILE A 82 -3.15 -15.12 16.65
C ILE A 82 -1.93 -14.89 15.77
N GLU A 83 -0.74 -15.11 16.34
CA GLU A 83 0.49 -15.26 15.58
C GLU A 83 0.72 -16.74 15.27
N THR A 84 0.84 -17.06 13.98
CA THR A 84 1.07 -18.44 13.55
C THR A 84 2.56 -18.70 13.29
N ASN A 85 2.93 -19.96 13.12
CA ASN A 85 4.24 -20.36 12.60
C ASN A 85 4.21 -20.65 11.08
N VAL A 86 3.14 -20.25 10.40
CA VAL A 86 2.95 -20.44 8.96
C VAL A 86 3.53 -19.24 8.23
N SER A 87 4.62 -19.43 7.51
CA SER A 87 5.18 -18.36 6.66
C SER A 87 4.47 -18.32 5.31
N LEU A 88 4.08 -17.12 4.87
CA LEU A 88 3.62 -16.88 3.50
C LEU A 88 4.73 -17.12 2.47
N GLY A 89 6.01 -17.02 2.87
CA GLY A 89 7.13 -17.14 1.95
C GLY A 89 7.11 -16.06 0.86
N ASN A 90 7.24 -16.46 -0.41
CA ASN A 90 7.08 -15.59 -1.59
C ASN A 90 6.21 -16.31 -2.61
N PRO A 91 4.87 -16.27 -2.45
CA PRO A 91 3.99 -17.02 -3.33
C PRO A 91 4.01 -16.42 -4.73
N ASP A 92 3.94 -17.28 -5.74
CA ASP A 92 3.67 -16.82 -7.11
C ASP A 92 2.29 -16.18 -7.17
N PHE A 93 2.20 -15.04 -7.85
CA PHE A 93 0.91 -14.39 -8.03
C PHE A 93 0.07 -15.14 -9.07
N PRO A 94 -1.16 -15.55 -8.72
CA PRO A 94 -2.03 -16.33 -9.59
C PRO A 94 -2.51 -15.51 -10.79
N GLN A 95 -3.15 -16.20 -11.73
CA GLN A 95 -3.84 -15.59 -12.89
C GLN A 95 -2.98 -14.61 -13.70
N GLY A 96 -1.68 -14.90 -13.82
CA GLY A 96 -0.74 -14.14 -14.64
C GLY A 96 -0.20 -12.87 -13.99
N TRP A 97 -0.48 -12.59 -12.71
CA TRP A 97 -0.04 -11.35 -12.06
C TRP A 97 1.43 -11.31 -11.64
N ALA A 98 2.21 -12.37 -11.91
CA ALA A 98 3.65 -12.37 -11.72
C ALA A 98 4.36 -11.37 -12.67
N LEU A 99 5.41 -10.70 -12.17
CA LEU A 99 6.16 -9.69 -12.94
C LEU A 99 6.73 -10.24 -14.26
N ASN A 100 7.30 -11.44 -14.20
CA ASN A 100 7.96 -12.13 -15.31
C ASN A 100 7.09 -13.25 -15.90
N SER A 101 5.76 -13.19 -15.76
CA SER A 101 4.88 -14.15 -16.41
C SER A 101 5.23 -14.24 -17.91
N GLN A 102 5.70 -15.41 -18.38
CA GLN A 102 6.25 -15.63 -19.73
C GLN A 102 5.30 -15.28 -20.88
N SER A 103 4.06 -14.95 -20.57
CA SER A 103 3.06 -14.43 -21.48
C SER A 103 2.95 -12.91 -21.35
N ASP A 104 3.88 -12.14 -21.92
CA ASP A 104 3.68 -10.71 -22.23
C ASP A 104 2.72 -10.54 -23.46
N VAL A 105 1.76 -11.48 -23.62
CA VAL A 105 0.71 -11.43 -24.63
C VAL A 105 -0.50 -10.74 -24.01
N ALA A 106 -0.96 -9.67 -24.63
CA ALA A 106 -2.15 -8.93 -24.20
C ALA A 106 -3.37 -9.89 -24.07
N GLY A 107 -4.01 -9.91 -22.89
CA GLY A 107 -5.25 -10.68 -22.64
C GLY A 107 -5.16 -11.89 -21.69
N VAL A 108 -4.03 -12.13 -21.01
CA VAL A 108 -3.84 -13.30 -20.12
C VAL A 108 -4.02 -12.99 -18.62
N HIS A 109 -4.06 -11.72 -18.21
CA HIS A 109 -4.28 -11.35 -16.81
C HIS A 109 -5.77 -11.29 -16.51
N VAL A 110 -6.23 -12.09 -15.55
CA VAL A 110 -7.63 -12.09 -15.14
C VAL A 110 -7.84 -10.94 -14.13
N PRO A 111 -8.73 -9.96 -14.41
CA PRO A 111 -9.11 -8.95 -13.43
C PRO A 111 -9.78 -9.57 -12.20
N GLY A 112 -9.95 -8.78 -11.15
CA GLY A 112 -10.57 -9.19 -9.90
C GLY A 112 -9.58 -9.49 -8.78
N GLU A 113 -10.14 -9.84 -7.63
CA GLU A 113 -9.39 -10.37 -6.50
C GLU A 113 -8.97 -11.82 -6.73
N HIS A 114 -7.78 -12.19 -6.26
CA HIS A 114 -7.28 -13.56 -6.37
C HIS A 114 -6.66 -14.03 -5.06
N CYS A 115 -7.04 -15.21 -4.61
CA CYS A 115 -6.48 -15.84 -3.42
C CYS A 115 -5.05 -16.33 -3.64
N LEU A 116 -4.19 -16.03 -2.66
CA LEU A 116 -2.90 -16.66 -2.44
C LEU A 116 -3.08 -18.03 -1.77
N PRO A 117 -2.05 -18.90 -1.73
CA PRO A 117 -2.13 -20.23 -1.13
C PRO A 117 -2.09 -20.19 0.41
N VAL A 118 -2.85 -19.29 1.02
CA VAL A 118 -3.11 -19.25 2.46
C VAL A 118 -4.57 -18.87 2.66
N TRP A 119 -5.33 -19.83 3.15
CA TRP A 119 -6.76 -19.75 3.44
C TRP A 119 -6.99 -19.91 4.93
N VAL A 120 -8.02 -19.26 5.44
CA VAL A 120 -8.51 -19.41 6.81
C VAL A 120 -9.93 -19.95 6.79
N ALA A 121 -10.23 -20.84 7.73
CA ALA A 121 -11.59 -21.31 7.98
C ALA A 121 -11.93 -21.17 9.47
N GLY A 122 -13.11 -20.60 9.74
CA GLY A 122 -13.73 -20.57 11.06
C GLY A 122 -14.78 -21.67 11.17
N PHE A 123 -14.70 -22.46 12.24
CA PHE A 123 -15.61 -23.58 12.50
C PHE A 123 -16.60 -23.25 13.62
N ARG A 124 -17.85 -23.67 13.45
CA ARG A 124 -18.85 -23.77 14.53
C ARG A 124 -19.55 -25.13 14.41
N ASN A 125 -19.72 -25.83 15.52
CA ASN A 125 -20.28 -27.19 15.57
C ASN A 125 -19.63 -28.18 14.59
N LYS A 126 -18.29 -28.10 14.44
CA LYS A 126 -17.47 -28.88 13.48
C LYS A 126 -17.73 -28.59 11.99
N GLU A 127 -18.56 -27.62 11.67
CA GLU A 127 -18.82 -27.18 10.30
C GLU A 127 -18.06 -25.87 10.00
N ILE A 128 -17.61 -25.72 8.75
CA ILE A 128 -17.02 -24.47 8.28
C ILE A 128 -18.16 -23.46 8.09
N VAL A 129 -18.16 -22.38 8.87
CA VAL A 129 -19.16 -21.30 8.77
C VAL A 129 -18.59 -20.04 8.13
N TYR A 130 -17.27 -19.93 8.05
CA TYR A 130 -16.58 -18.80 7.42
C TYR A 130 -15.31 -19.30 6.73
N THR A 131 -15.02 -18.75 5.56
CA THR A 131 -13.74 -18.97 4.87
C THR A 131 -13.28 -17.70 4.21
N ASP A 132 -11.99 -17.42 4.29
CA ASP A 132 -11.35 -16.39 3.48
C ASP A 132 -9.90 -16.76 3.15
N CYS A 133 -9.19 -15.89 2.43
CA CYS A 133 -7.80 -16.08 2.02
C CYS A 133 -7.03 -14.76 2.04
N LEU A 134 -5.71 -14.83 2.09
CA LEU A 134 -4.87 -13.69 1.71
C LEU A 134 -5.02 -13.45 0.21
N LYS A 135 -5.19 -12.18 -0.20
CA LYS A 135 -5.54 -11.83 -1.59
C LYS A 135 -4.58 -10.82 -2.20
N ILE A 136 -4.57 -10.83 -3.53
CA ILE A 136 -4.12 -9.69 -4.34
C ILE A 136 -5.33 -8.97 -4.94
N HIS A 137 -5.23 -7.64 -5.08
CA HIS A 137 -6.27 -6.77 -5.64
C HIS A 137 -5.70 -5.90 -6.79
N PRO A 138 -5.26 -6.51 -7.89
CA PRO A 138 -4.56 -5.81 -8.95
C PRO A 138 -5.43 -4.81 -9.71
N THR A 139 -6.75 -4.97 -9.72
CA THR A 139 -7.68 -4.18 -10.54
C THR A 139 -8.84 -3.58 -9.73
N TRP A 140 -8.67 -3.37 -8.42
CA TRP A 140 -9.83 -3.03 -7.56
C TRP A 140 -10.55 -1.73 -7.94
N MET A 141 -9.86 -0.74 -8.53
CA MET A 141 -10.53 0.48 -9.00
C MET A 141 -11.37 0.19 -10.24
N GLN A 142 -10.88 -0.65 -11.16
CA GLN A 142 -11.63 -1.17 -12.30
C GLN A 142 -12.83 -2.01 -11.87
N ASP A 143 -12.64 -2.90 -10.89
CA ASP A 143 -13.68 -3.80 -10.41
C ASP A 143 -14.80 -3.03 -9.70
N SER A 144 -14.45 -1.92 -9.06
CA SER A 144 -15.37 -1.01 -8.36
C SER A 144 -15.83 0.17 -9.20
N LYS A 145 -15.52 0.20 -10.51
CA LYS A 145 -15.67 1.37 -11.38
C LYS A 145 -17.05 2.01 -11.33
N LEU A 146 -18.10 1.18 -11.36
CA LEU A 146 -19.50 1.61 -11.33
C LEU A 146 -19.91 2.28 -10.02
N PHE A 147 -19.17 2.02 -8.95
CA PHE A 147 -19.46 2.56 -7.63
C PHE A 147 -18.63 3.80 -7.33
N ILE A 148 -17.34 3.83 -7.70
CA ILE A 148 -16.43 4.90 -7.25
C ILE A 148 -16.21 6.02 -8.29
N GLY A 149 -16.79 5.92 -9.49
CA GLY A 149 -16.48 6.81 -10.62
C GLY A 149 -16.71 8.30 -10.40
N ASN A 150 -17.72 8.66 -9.61
CA ASN A 150 -18.05 10.05 -9.27
C ASN A 150 -17.10 10.69 -8.24
N LEU A 151 -16.29 9.90 -7.52
CA LEU A 151 -15.41 10.41 -6.49
C LEU A 151 -14.27 11.22 -7.10
N ASP A 152 -13.98 12.39 -6.51
CA ASP A 152 -12.76 13.15 -6.84
C ASP A 152 -11.53 12.33 -6.40
N VAL A 153 -10.51 12.27 -7.24
CA VAL A 153 -9.27 11.53 -6.94
C VAL A 153 -8.61 11.99 -5.64
N ARG A 154 -8.79 13.25 -5.24
CA ARG A 154 -8.29 13.86 -4.00
C ARG A 154 -9.16 13.54 -2.77
N SER A 155 -10.31 12.92 -2.96
CA SER A 155 -11.25 12.52 -1.90
C SER A 155 -11.12 11.05 -1.49
N LEU A 156 -10.48 10.23 -2.34
CA LEU A 156 -10.33 8.80 -2.16
C LEU A 156 -9.57 8.46 -0.89
N PHE A 157 -9.98 7.38 -0.23
CA PHE A 157 -9.14 6.68 0.73
C PHE A 157 -8.16 5.80 -0.06
N ILE A 158 -6.87 6.13 -0.06
CA ILE A 158 -5.87 5.45 -0.89
C ILE A 158 -4.88 4.70 0.01
N PRO A 159 -4.73 3.37 -0.16
CA PRO A 159 -3.71 2.61 0.54
C PRO A 159 -2.35 2.94 -0.09
N GLY A 160 -1.40 3.33 0.75
CA GLY A 160 -0.06 3.74 0.33
C GLY A 160 1.05 2.98 1.02
N THR A 161 2.27 3.14 0.52
CA THR A 161 3.48 2.66 1.20
C THR A 161 4.45 3.80 1.41
N HIS A 162 5.03 3.89 2.61
CA HIS A 162 6.08 4.85 2.91
C HIS A 162 7.43 4.32 2.42
N ASN A 163 8.24 5.20 1.80
CA ASN A 163 9.52 4.82 1.19
C ASN A 163 9.40 3.55 0.33
N SER A 164 8.46 3.53 -0.62
CA SER A 164 8.01 2.33 -1.33
C SER A 164 9.13 1.52 -2.01
N GLY A 165 10.22 2.17 -2.39
CA GLY A 165 11.39 1.51 -2.97
C GLY A 165 12.37 0.91 -1.96
N CYS A 166 12.14 1.05 -0.66
CA CYS A 166 12.98 0.53 0.41
C CYS A 166 12.54 -0.86 0.86
N TYR A 167 12.45 -1.78 -0.10
CA TYR A 167 12.12 -3.19 0.14
C TYR A 167 13.34 -4.10 0.23
N LYS A 168 13.16 -5.36 0.67
CA LYS A 168 14.24 -6.38 0.63
C LYS A 168 14.71 -6.66 -0.81
N ARG A 169 15.96 -7.10 -0.99
CA ARG A 169 16.54 -7.33 -2.34
C ARG A 169 16.39 -8.75 -2.87
N GLY A 170 16.07 -9.71 -2.00
CA GLY A 170 15.87 -11.11 -2.35
C GLY A 170 14.61 -11.67 -1.74
N GLU A 171 14.36 -12.94 -2.01
CA GLU A 171 13.21 -13.69 -1.49
C GLU A 171 13.24 -13.81 0.04
N LYS A 172 14.42 -14.04 0.60
CA LYS A 172 14.63 -14.18 2.04
C LYS A 172 15.26 -12.91 2.62
N LEU A 173 14.94 -12.62 3.88
CA LEU A 173 15.62 -11.57 4.63
C LEU A 173 17.11 -11.93 4.79
N SER A 174 17.99 -11.10 4.24
CA SER A 174 19.44 -11.33 4.37
C SER A 174 19.96 -10.74 5.68
N LEU A 175 21.11 -11.23 6.17
CA LEU A 175 21.78 -10.64 7.33
C LEU A 175 22.05 -9.14 7.14
N ARG A 176 22.35 -8.70 5.90
CA ARG A 176 22.53 -7.28 5.57
C ARG A 176 21.23 -6.48 5.73
N ASP A 177 20.10 -7.07 5.37
CA ASP A 177 18.78 -6.45 5.55
C ASP A 177 18.43 -6.36 7.04
N THR A 178 18.76 -7.39 7.82
CA THR A 178 18.60 -7.41 9.29
C THR A 178 19.56 -6.45 10.00
N ILE A 179 20.69 -6.10 9.40
CA ILE A 179 21.60 -5.03 9.89
C ILE A 179 21.05 -3.66 9.49
N GLY A 180 20.37 -3.55 8.35
CA GLY A 180 19.66 -2.35 7.88
C GLY A 180 18.31 -2.10 8.58
N ARG A 181 18.24 -2.30 9.90
CA ARG A 181 17.01 -2.28 10.74
C ARG A 181 16.16 -1.02 10.60
N TYR A 182 16.79 0.08 10.19
CA TYR A 182 16.17 1.40 10.01
C TYR A 182 16.21 1.92 8.57
N ILE A 183 16.41 1.03 7.59
CA ILE A 183 16.50 1.39 6.16
C ILE A 183 15.30 0.84 5.39
N LEU A 184 14.93 -0.42 5.63
CA LEU A 184 13.85 -1.07 4.91
C LEU A 184 12.51 -0.76 5.58
N THR A 185 11.54 -0.38 4.76
CA THR A 185 10.17 -0.07 5.18
C THR A 185 9.15 -1.02 4.56
N GLN A 186 9.56 -1.86 3.60
CA GLN A 186 8.66 -2.77 2.88
C GLN A 186 9.27 -4.16 2.69
N ASP A 187 8.41 -5.18 2.57
CA ASP A 187 8.85 -6.54 2.21
C ASP A 187 8.67 -6.88 0.74
N GLN A 188 7.89 -6.07 0.02
CA GLN A 188 7.44 -6.34 -1.33
C GLN A 188 8.07 -5.37 -2.32
N SER A 189 8.37 -5.85 -3.53
CA SER A 189 8.72 -4.98 -4.65
C SER A 189 7.60 -4.00 -4.97
N VAL A 190 7.90 -2.93 -5.71
CA VAL A 190 6.88 -1.95 -6.11
C VAL A 190 5.83 -2.60 -7.02
N TRP A 191 6.24 -3.52 -7.89
CA TRP A 191 5.31 -4.38 -8.62
C TRP A 191 4.34 -5.10 -7.67
N ASN A 192 4.89 -5.80 -6.67
CA ASN A 192 4.08 -6.57 -5.74
C ASN A 192 3.14 -5.65 -4.94
N GLN A 193 3.62 -4.51 -4.45
CA GLN A 193 2.79 -3.52 -3.77
C GLN A 193 1.57 -3.13 -4.62
N LEU A 194 1.78 -2.82 -5.91
CA LEU A 194 0.70 -2.47 -6.84
C LEU A 194 -0.27 -3.65 -7.06
N VAL A 195 0.25 -4.87 -7.28
CA VAL A 195 -0.58 -6.08 -7.46
C VAL A 195 -1.39 -6.42 -6.21
N TYR A 196 -0.82 -6.23 -5.02
CA TYR A 196 -1.58 -6.39 -3.77
C TYR A 196 -2.69 -5.35 -3.60
N GLY A 197 -2.58 -4.17 -4.23
CA GLY A 197 -3.64 -3.15 -4.25
C GLY A 197 -3.21 -1.75 -3.81
N ILE A 198 -1.92 -1.54 -3.48
CA ILE A 198 -1.38 -0.21 -3.17
C ILE A 198 -1.52 0.72 -4.38
N ARG A 199 -1.93 1.97 -4.16
CA ARG A 199 -2.08 2.99 -5.22
C ARG A 199 -1.36 4.30 -4.93
N TYR A 200 -0.70 4.42 -3.78
CA TYR A 200 0.22 5.53 -3.49
C TYR A 200 1.63 5.02 -3.19
N LEU A 201 2.61 5.55 -3.90
CA LEU A 201 4.02 5.19 -3.78
C LEU A 201 4.86 6.42 -3.41
N ASP A 202 5.54 6.39 -2.26
CA ASP A 202 6.42 7.45 -1.77
C ASP A 202 7.89 7.15 -2.10
N PHE A 203 8.54 8.04 -2.85
CA PHE A 203 9.95 7.93 -3.21
C PHE A 203 10.77 9.13 -2.78
N ARG A 204 11.96 8.86 -2.28
CA ARG A 204 13.01 9.88 -2.07
C ARG A 204 14.13 9.63 -3.08
N ILE A 205 14.42 10.62 -3.93
CA ILE A 205 15.31 10.44 -5.08
C ILE A 205 16.66 11.12 -4.83
N GLY A 206 17.74 10.34 -4.94
CA GLY A 206 19.12 10.81 -4.92
C GLY A 206 19.76 10.82 -6.31
N TYR A 207 20.63 11.80 -6.56
CA TYR A 207 21.47 11.86 -7.75
C TYR A 207 22.93 11.53 -7.40
N TYR A 208 23.49 10.52 -8.06
CA TYR A 208 24.86 10.07 -7.87
C TYR A 208 25.62 10.13 -9.19
N PRO A 209 26.59 11.05 -9.35
CA PRO A 209 27.43 11.11 -10.54
C PRO A 209 28.19 9.79 -10.76
N THR A 210 28.41 9.41 -12.02
CA THR A 210 29.35 8.34 -12.36
C THR A 210 30.79 8.79 -12.11
N LYS A 211 31.70 7.85 -11.83
CA LYS A 211 33.14 8.16 -11.74
C LYS A 211 33.63 8.67 -13.11
N GLU A 212 34.52 9.65 -13.08
CA GLU A 212 35.25 10.14 -14.24
C GLU A 212 35.92 8.94 -14.95
N ASN A 213 35.82 8.88 -16.29
CA ASN A 213 36.18 7.78 -17.21
C ASN A 213 35.05 6.86 -17.71
N SER A 214 33.77 7.18 -17.43
CA SER A 214 32.65 6.61 -18.19
C SER A 214 32.42 7.45 -19.44
N SER A 215 32.49 6.83 -20.63
CA SER A 215 32.29 7.52 -21.91
C SER A 215 30.94 8.25 -21.94
N ILE A 216 31.01 9.51 -22.36
CA ILE A 216 29.91 10.46 -22.48
C ILE A 216 28.99 10.03 -23.63
N THR A 217 27.99 9.21 -23.32
CA THR A 217 26.72 9.15 -24.04
C THR A 217 25.61 8.78 -23.05
N ASP A 218 24.92 9.80 -22.53
CA ASP A 218 23.50 9.83 -22.17
C ASP A 218 22.85 8.90 -21.12
N ASP A 219 23.56 8.03 -20.41
CA ASP A 219 22.91 7.28 -19.32
C ASP A 219 22.82 8.10 -18.00
N HIS A 220 22.04 9.18 -18.04
CA HIS A 220 21.63 9.92 -16.83
C HIS A 220 20.74 9.05 -15.92
N GLU A 221 20.07 8.03 -16.46
CA GLU A 221 19.13 7.19 -15.72
C GLU A 221 19.82 6.40 -14.61
N SER A 222 21.02 5.85 -14.89
CA SER A 222 21.82 5.13 -13.89
C SER A 222 22.25 5.99 -12.69
N ARG A 223 22.11 7.32 -12.79
CA ARG A 223 22.47 8.28 -11.74
C ARG A 223 21.33 8.52 -10.76
N PHE A 224 20.10 8.14 -11.08
CA PHE A 224 18.95 8.30 -10.18
C PHE A 224 18.73 7.07 -9.31
N TRP A 225 18.69 7.30 -8.01
CA TRP A 225 18.58 6.26 -7.00
C TRP A 225 17.46 6.57 -6.03
N ILE A 226 16.82 5.52 -5.54
CA ILE A 226 15.94 5.58 -4.39
C ILE A 226 16.81 5.60 -3.14
N ASN A 227 16.46 6.50 -2.24
CA ASN A 227 17.07 6.67 -0.94
C ASN A 227 16.07 6.45 0.20
N HIS A 228 16.58 6.07 1.36
CA HIS A 228 15.92 6.28 2.64
C HIS A 228 16.67 7.44 3.32
N ASP A 229 16.16 8.66 3.12
CA ASP A 229 16.84 9.92 3.44
C ASP A 229 18.27 9.98 2.87
N LEU A 230 19.31 9.93 3.71
CA LEU A 230 20.70 10.03 3.27
C LEU A 230 21.28 8.69 2.79
N ILE A 231 20.55 7.59 2.97
CA ILE A 231 21.04 6.25 2.65
C ILE A 231 20.63 5.86 1.24
N LYS A 232 21.62 5.53 0.39
CA LYS A 232 21.43 5.04 -0.98
C LYS A 232 20.91 3.60 -0.96
N VAL A 233 19.74 3.34 -1.52
CA VAL A 233 19.07 2.03 -1.43
C VAL A 233 19.11 1.25 -2.74
N ARG A 234 18.54 1.76 -3.83
CA ARG A 234 18.51 1.02 -5.12
C ARG A 234 18.36 1.94 -6.33
N PRO A 235 18.71 1.49 -7.55
CA PRO A 235 18.47 2.28 -8.76
C PRO A 235 16.97 2.54 -8.96
N PHE A 236 16.62 3.74 -9.44
CA PHE A 236 15.23 4.13 -9.64
C PHE A 236 14.64 3.59 -10.96
N ALA A 237 15.41 3.54 -12.05
CA ALA A 237 14.92 3.13 -13.36
C ALA A 237 14.22 1.75 -13.39
N PRO A 238 14.75 0.67 -12.75
CA PRO A 238 14.04 -0.61 -12.68
C PRO A 238 12.72 -0.54 -11.91
N VAL A 239 12.59 0.37 -10.94
CA VAL A 239 11.35 0.58 -10.19
C VAL A 239 10.34 1.33 -11.04
N LEU A 240 10.79 2.33 -11.81
CA LEU A 240 9.97 3.04 -12.79
C LEU A 240 9.35 2.07 -13.81
N GLY A 241 10.17 1.13 -14.31
CA GLY A 241 9.71 0.08 -15.23
C GLY A 241 8.62 -0.83 -14.63
N GLN A 242 8.67 -1.11 -13.32
CA GLN A 242 7.60 -1.88 -12.64
C GLN A 242 6.27 -1.12 -12.62
N ILE A 243 6.31 0.20 -12.35
CA ILE A 243 5.11 1.05 -12.33
C ILE A 243 4.51 1.12 -13.75
N LYS A 244 5.34 1.42 -14.75
CA LYS A 244 4.94 1.48 -16.16
C LYS A 244 4.30 0.17 -16.60
N LYS A 245 4.96 -0.97 -16.34
CA LYS A 245 4.45 -2.30 -16.70
C LYS A 245 3.12 -2.63 -16.01
N PHE A 246 2.93 -2.22 -14.75
CA PHE A 246 1.65 -2.41 -14.05
C PHE A 246 0.53 -1.60 -14.71
N LEU A 247 0.80 -0.34 -15.06
CA LEU A 247 -0.15 0.51 -15.77
C LEU A 247 -0.44 -0.02 -17.16
N GLU A 248 0.52 -0.60 -17.89
CA GLU A 248 0.29 -1.24 -19.19
C GLU A 248 -0.62 -2.49 -19.09
N ARG A 249 -0.59 -3.20 -17.95
CA ARG A 249 -1.41 -4.40 -17.71
C ARG A 249 -2.79 -4.12 -17.11
N THR A 250 -3.08 -2.88 -16.78
CA THR A 250 -4.35 -2.48 -16.15
C THR A 250 -5.07 -1.45 -17.02
N THR A 251 -6.38 -1.29 -16.86
CA THR A 251 -7.15 -0.35 -17.70
C THR A 251 -7.69 0.86 -16.96
N ASN A 252 -8.10 0.70 -15.70
CA ASN A 252 -8.74 1.75 -14.90
C ASN A 252 -8.07 1.98 -13.54
N GLU A 253 -6.86 1.48 -13.32
CA GLU A 253 -6.12 1.75 -12.09
C GLU A 253 -5.44 3.12 -12.16
N VAL A 254 -5.62 3.94 -11.12
CA VAL A 254 -4.93 5.22 -10.96
C VAL A 254 -3.85 5.06 -9.90
N VAL A 255 -2.60 5.31 -10.27
CA VAL A 255 -1.44 5.25 -9.37
C VAL A 255 -0.96 6.67 -9.06
N ILE A 256 -0.62 6.94 -7.81
CA ILE A 256 -0.02 8.18 -7.34
C ILE A 256 1.45 7.90 -7.02
N MET A 257 2.35 8.46 -7.82
CA MET A 257 3.79 8.44 -7.57
C MET A 257 4.20 9.77 -6.93
N ASP A 258 4.50 9.75 -5.63
CA ASP A 258 5.02 10.89 -4.89
C ASP A 258 6.54 10.89 -4.91
N LEU A 259 7.13 11.75 -5.74
CA LEU A 259 8.57 12.06 -5.72
C LEU A 259 8.80 13.06 -4.59
N HIS A 260 8.61 12.59 -3.36
CA HIS A 260 8.38 13.41 -2.18
C HIS A 260 9.57 14.34 -1.86
N ARG A 261 10.79 13.81 -1.92
CA ARG A 261 12.02 14.54 -1.55
C ARG A 261 13.20 14.17 -2.41
N PHE A 262 14.17 15.09 -2.47
CA PHE A 262 15.41 14.95 -3.21
C PHE A 262 16.64 15.06 -2.29
N PRO A 263 16.85 14.10 -1.36
CA PRO A 263 17.75 14.28 -0.22
C PRO A 263 19.24 14.40 -0.60
N ILE A 264 19.65 13.85 -1.74
CA ILE A 264 21.06 13.80 -2.13
C ILE A 264 21.23 14.30 -3.57
N GLY A 265 22.12 15.27 -3.76
CA GLY A 265 22.61 15.64 -5.08
C GLY A 265 21.68 16.53 -5.91
N PHE A 266 20.57 17.05 -5.38
CA PHE A 266 19.67 17.95 -6.12
C PHE A 266 19.69 19.40 -5.64
N ASN A 267 20.08 19.63 -4.37
CA ASN A 267 20.11 20.97 -3.78
C ASN A 267 20.93 21.97 -4.60
N MET A 268 20.30 23.09 -5.01
CA MET A 268 20.89 24.13 -5.86
C MET A 268 21.50 23.62 -7.17
N ARG A 269 20.85 22.62 -7.79
CA ARG A 269 21.28 21.98 -9.04
C ARG A 269 20.08 21.76 -9.97
N GLU A 270 19.53 22.85 -10.52
CA GLU A 270 18.37 22.84 -11.42
C GLU A 270 18.58 21.94 -12.64
N GLU A 271 19.82 21.83 -13.14
CA GLU A 271 20.16 20.98 -14.28
C GLU A 271 19.91 19.49 -13.99
N ARG A 272 20.02 19.06 -12.72
CA ARG A 272 19.75 17.68 -12.30
C ARG A 272 18.26 17.43 -12.19
N HIS A 273 17.50 18.43 -11.74
CA HIS A 273 16.03 18.40 -11.80
C HIS A 273 15.55 18.32 -13.25
N ALA A 274 16.08 19.15 -14.14
CA ALA A 274 15.74 19.14 -15.56
C ALA A 274 16.07 17.78 -16.22
N ALA A 275 17.23 17.20 -15.90
CA ALA A 275 17.59 15.85 -16.37
C ALA A 275 16.62 14.77 -15.86
N PHE A 276 16.21 14.86 -14.58
CA PHE A 276 15.27 13.90 -14.01
C PHE A 276 13.86 14.05 -14.60
N VAL A 277 13.37 15.27 -14.76
CA VAL A 277 12.09 15.56 -15.43
C VAL A 277 12.13 15.07 -16.88
N SER A 278 13.24 15.23 -17.60
CA SER A 278 13.38 14.73 -18.97
C SER A 278 13.33 13.20 -19.04
N PHE A 279 13.90 12.51 -18.03
CA PHE A 279 13.79 11.06 -17.90
C PHE A 279 12.33 10.64 -17.64
N LEU A 280 11.65 11.27 -16.69
CA LEU A 280 10.23 11.01 -16.41
C LEU A 280 9.34 11.29 -17.63
N GLU A 281 9.62 12.37 -18.35
CA GLU A 281 8.87 12.77 -19.54
C GLU A 281 8.98 11.72 -20.65
N ARG A 282 10.19 11.20 -20.90
CA ARG A 282 10.40 10.12 -21.87
C ARG A 282 9.65 8.84 -21.48
N GLU A 283 9.68 8.48 -20.19
CA GLU A 283 9.20 7.17 -19.77
C GLU A 283 7.70 7.11 -19.47
N LEU A 284 7.11 8.19 -18.98
CA LEU A 284 5.81 8.18 -18.32
C LEU A 284 4.81 9.24 -18.78
N LYS A 285 5.21 10.23 -19.61
CA LYS A 285 4.33 11.35 -19.97
C LYS A 285 2.99 10.89 -20.54
N ASP A 286 3.00 9.87 -21.40
CA ASP A 286 1.78 9.37 -22.05
C ASP A 286 0.81 8.68 -21.07
N LEU A 287 1.31 8.27 -19.90
CA LEU A 287 0.51 7.72 -18.80
C LEU A 287 0.16 8.79 -17.76
N ALA A 288 0.77 9.98 -17.80
CA ALA A 288 0.63 11.00 -16.78
C ALA A 288 -0.75 11.68 -16.87
N ILE A 289 -1.36 11.91 -15.72
CA ILE A 289 -2.61 12.68 -15.60
C ILE A 289 -2.23 14.15 -15.42
N PRO A 290 -2.66 15.06 -16.32
CA PRO A 290 -2.41 16.49 -16.17
C PRO A 290 -2.93 17.04 -14.84
N PHE A 291 -2.17 17.93 -14.21
CA PHE A 291 -2.63 18.64 -13.05
C PHE A 291 -3.77 19.60 -13.43
N THR A 292 -4.78 19.65 -12.58
CA THR A 292 -5.83 20.68 -12.63
C THR A 292 -6.18 21.09 -11.21
N SER A 293 -6.54 22.36 -11.01
CA SER A 293 -7.13 22.83 -9.76
C SER A 293 -8.62 22.49 -9.64
N SER A 294 -9.28 22.14 -10.74
CA SER A 294 -10.69 21.77 -10.75
C SER A 294 -10.92 20.36 -10.20
N GLN A 295 -12.18 20.08 -9.85
CA GLN A 295 -12.62 18.74 -9.50
C GLN A 295 -12.30 17.74 -10.62
N LEU A 296 -11.62 16.66 -10.26
CA LEU A 296 -11.16 15.60 -11.16
C LEU A 296 -11.64 14.25 -10.63
N THR A 297 -12.77 13.79 -11.15
CA THR A 297 -13.36 12.50 -10.77
C THR A 297 -12.68 11.34 -11.47
N LEU A 298 -12.82 10.14 -10.92
CA LEU A 298 -12.32 8.91 -11.54
C LEU A 298 -12.93 8.68 -12.93
N ASP A 299 -14.23 8.96 -13.12
CA ASP A 299 -14.88 8.86 -14.42
C ASP A 299 -14.22 9.77 -15.46
N LYS A 300 -13.89 11.01 -15.10
CA LYS A 300 -13.16 11.93 -15.99
C LYS A 300 -11.79 11.36 -16.35
N ILE A 301 -11.04 10.85 -15.37
CA ILE A 301 -9.72 10.25 -15.61
C ILE A 301 -9.84 9.07 -16.59
N TRP A 302 -10.80 8.17 -16.38
CA TRP A 302 -11.01 6.98 -17.19
C TRP A 302 -11.50 7.23 -18.62
N THR A 303 -11.87 8.46 -18.97
CA THR A 303 -12.11 8.87 -20.37
C THR A 303 -10.82 9.18 -21.14
N THR A 304 -9.68 9.21 -20.44
CA THR A 304 -8.36 9.54 -20.99
C THR A 304 -7.41 8.34 -20.87
N PRO A 305 -6.28 8.31 -21.60
CA PRO A 305 -5.25 7.29 -21.39
C PRO A 305 -4.45 7.48 -20.09
N GLY A 306 -4.55 8.65 -19.45
CA GLY A 306 -3.79 8.98 -18.24
C GLY A 306 -4.21 8.12 -17.05
N ARG A 307 -3.23 7.53 -16.36
CA ARG A 307 -3.41 6.65 -15.19
C ARG A 307 -2.40 6.90 -14.06
N LEU A 308 -1.48 7.83 -14.23
CA LEU A 308 -0.40 8.11 -13.29
C LEU A 308 -0.41 9.57 -12.85
N ILE A 309 -0.64 9.81 -11.57
CA ILE A 309 -0.38 11.11 -10.95
C ILE A 309 1.09 11.15 -10.54
N ILE A 310 1.83 12.15 -11.00
CA ILE A 310 3.25 12.34 -10.66
C ILE A 310 3.39 13.61 -9.82
N SER A 311 3.44 13.47 -8.50
CA SER A 311 3.73 14.57 -7.57
C SER A 311 5.24 14.80 -7.51
N TYR A 312 5.65 16.06 -7.57
CA TYR A 312 7.06 16.45 -7.52
C TYR A 312 7.33 17.36 -6.31
N GLY A 313 8.20 16.91 -5.40
CA GLY A 313 8.45 17.58 -4.11
C GLY A 313 9.01 19.01 -4.19
N GLU A 314 9.68 19.39 -5.28
CA GLU A 314 10.10 20.77 -5.52
C GLU A 314 9.04 21.54 -6.30
N ASN A 315 8.30 22.42 -5.61
CA ASN A 315 7.16 23.12 -6.20
C ASN A 315 7.54 23.99 -7.42
N SER A 316 8.72 24.61 -7.43
CA SER A 316 9.20 25.37 -8.59
C SER A 316 9.39 24.50 -9.83
N ILE A 317 9.81 23.24 -9.66
CA ILE A 317 9.95 22.26 -10.74
C ILE A 317 8.58 21.70 -11.14
N ALA A 318 7.71 21.40 -10.18
CA ALA A 318 6.35 20.93 -10.44
C ALA A 318 5.56 21.88 -11.36
N GLN A 319 5.79 23.19 -11.23
CA GLN A 319 5.14 24.21 -12.05
C GLN A 319 5.68 24.32 -13.49
N THR A 320 6.76 23.61 -13.83
CA THR A 320 7.38 23.69 -15.17
C THR A 320 6.69 22.82 -16.22
N LYS A 321 5.85 21.88 -15.80
CA LYS A 321 5.15 20.92 -16.66
C LYS A 321 3.69 20.79 -16.21
N ASP A 322 2.77 20.76 -17.16
CA ASP A 322 1.33 20.60 -16.90
C ASP A 322 0.96 19.22 -16.34
N TRP A 323 1.77 18.19 -16.61
CA TRP A 323 1.59 16.84 -16.12
C TRP A 323 2.26 16.55 -14.76
N LEU A 324 3.04 17.50 -14.23
CA LEU A 324 3.57 17.40 -12.87
C LEU A 324 2.57 18.00 -11.88
N TRP A 325 2.27 17.23 -10.84
CA TRP A 325 1.41 17.67 -9.76
C TRP A 325 2.24 18.39 -8.69
N PRO A 326 1.64 19.38 -7.99
CA PRO A 326 2.25 20.02 -6.83
C PRO A 326 2.65 19.01 -5.75
N PRO A 327 3.61 19.36 -4.87
CA PRO A 327 4.05 18.49 -3.79
C PRO A 327 2.88 18.00 -2.92
N ILE A 328 2.84 16.69 -2.69
CA ILE A 328 1.90 16.09 -1.73
C ILE A 328 2.34 16.43 -0.31
N LYS A 329 1.41 16.98 0.46
CA LYS A 329 1.66 17.27 1.88
C LYS A 329 1.61 15.99 2.70
N GLN A 330 2.77 15.50 3.12
CA GLN A 330 2.88 14.44 4.13
C GLN A 330 2.65 15.03 5.53
N LEU A 331 1.51 14.72 6.14
CA LEU A 331 1.16 15.10 7.51
C LEU A 331 1.87 14.14 8.47
N TRP A 332 3.03 14.57 8.96
CA TRP A 332 3.91 13.73 9.77
C TRP A 332 3.93 14.18 11.24
N GLY A 333 3.55 13.28 12.14
CA GLY A 333 3.37 13.60 13.57
C GLY A 333 4.68 13.75 14.36
N ASN A 334 5.76 13.11 13.89
CA ASN A 334 7.05 12.99 14.60
C ASN A 334 6.86 12.44 16.02
N LYS A 335 6.12 11.33 16.14
CA LYS A 335 5.72 10.75 17.43
C LYS A 335 6.53 9.51 17.76
N ALA A 336 6.94 9.39 19.01
CA ALA A 336 7.72 8.25 19.49
C ALA A 336 6.83 7.20 20.19
N THR A 337 5.61 7.57 20.60
CA THR A 337 4.68 6.68 21.29
C THR A 337 3.38 6.48 20.51
N MET A 338 2.69 5.37 20.80
CA MET A 338 1.42 5.03 20.15
C MET A 338 0.30 6.01 20.51
N GLU A 339 0.23 6.43 21.78
CA GLU A 339 -0.77 7.38 22.29
C GLU A 339 -0.64 8.73 21.59
N GLU A 340 0.58 9.27 21.49
CA GLU A 340 0.82 10.53 20.80
C GLU A 340 0.50 10.44 19.29
N LEU A 341 0.72 9.26 18.69
CA LEU A 341 0.38 8.99 17.30
C LEU A 341 -1.14 8.92 17.11
N GLU A 342 -1.89 8.28 18.01
CA GLU A 342 -3.35 8.26 17.98
C GLU A 342 -3.93 9.67 18.08
N ASP A 343 -3.41 10.47 19.02
CA ASP A 343 -3.79 11.87 19.21
C ASP A 343 -3.53 12.70 17.96
N PHE A 344 -2.38 12.49 17.33
CA PHE A 344 -2.02 13.18 16.09
C PHE A 344 -2.97 12.81 14.94
N MET A 345 -3.23 11.52 14.75
CA MET A 345 -4.13 11.04 13.71
C MET A 345 -5.58 11.50 13.96
N SER A 346 -6.01 11.51 15.22
CA SER A 346 -7.32 12.05 15.62
C SER A 346 -7.45 13.54 15.29
N LYS A 347 -6.38 14.33 15.43
CA LYS A 347 -6.34 15.75 15.02
C LYS A 347 -6.40 15.94 13.51
N ILE A 348 -5.85 15.01 12.72
CA ILE A 348 -6.03 15.02 11.26
C ILE A 348 -7.51 14.80 10.93
N VAL A 349 -8.13 13.79 11.53
CA VAL A 349 -9.54 13.43 11.28
C VAL A 349 -10.49 14.52 11.76
N SER A 350 -10.22 15.22 12.87
CA SER A 350 -11.07 16.31 13.35
C SER A 350 -10.89 17.64 12.61
N ASN A 351 -9.88 17.76 11.74
CA ASN A 351 -9.61 18.99 11.02
C ASN A 351 -10.34 19.03 9.66
N ASP A 352 -11.53 19.64 9.65
CA ASP A 352 -12.35 19.77 8.45
C ASP A 352 -11.69 20.59 7.33
N SER A 353 -10.72 21.45 7.64
CA SER A 353 -10.00 22.20 6.59
C SER A 353 -9.17 21.30 5.66
N LEU A 354 -8.83 20.08 6.08
CA LEU A 354 -8.15 19.08 5.26
C LEU A 354 -9.09 18.38 4.27
N GLN A 355 -10.40 18.56 4.42
CA GLN A 355 -11.39 18.01 3.49
C GLN A 355 -11.59 18.90 2.26
N ASN A 356 -11.12 20.16 2.29
CA ASN A 356 -11.22 21.07 1.16
C ASN A 356 -10.35 20.57 -0.02
N PRO A 357 -10.93 20.26 -1.19
CA PRO A 357 -10.20 19.82 -2.38
C PRO A 357 -9.12 20.81 -2.87
N ASP A 358 -9.28 22.11 -2.60
CA ASP A 358 -8.30 23.16 -2.95
C ASP A 358 -6.95 22.97 -2.24
N LYS A 359 -6.92 22.16 -1.17
CA LYS A 359 -5.68 21.81 -0.46
C LYS A 359 -4.84 20.78 -1.22
N GLY A 360 -5.36 20.21 -2.30
CA GLY A 360 -4.68 19.18 -3.07
C GLY A 360 -4.60 17.84 -2.35
N LEU A 361 -3.73 16.97 -2.85
CA LEU A 361 -3.45 15.67 -2.25
C LEU A 361 -2.62 15.81 -0.97
N TRP A 362 -2.94 15.00 0.02
CA TRP A 362 -2.18 14.89 1.27
C TRP A 362 -2.20 13.45 1.79
N ALA A 363 -1.17 13.11 2.56
CA ALA A 363 -0.98 11.78 3.13
C ALA A 363 -0.90 11.85 4.66
N ALA A 364 -1.64 10.99 5.34
CA ALA A 364 -1.58 10.80 6.79
C ALA A 364 -0.45 9.83 7.12
N MET A 365 0.68 10.35 7.61
CA MET A 365 1.85 9.52 7.90
C MET A 365 1.69 8.93 9.30
N ALA A 366 1.25 7.68 9.35
CA ALA A 366 0.95 6.95 10.58
C ALA A 366 2.15 6.16 11.11
N GLN A 367 3.38 6.56 10.81
CA GLN A 367 4.61 5.90 11.28
C GLN A 367 5.09 6.51 12.61
N LEU A 368 5.63 5.67 13.50
CA LEU A 368 6.45 6.15 14.61
C LEU A 368 7.78 6.67 14.07
N THR A 369 8.32 7.70 14.72
CA THR A 369 9.63 8.26 14.42
C THR A 369 10.58 7.90 15.55
N PRO A 370 11.68 7.16 15.28
CA PRO A 370 12.66 6.88 16.31
C PRO A 370 13.23 8.20 16.86
N GLY A 371 13.20 8.37 18.18
CA GLY A 371 13.84 9.52 18.81
C GLY A 371 15.36 9.48 18.64
N PRO A 372 16.08 10.63 18.66
CA PRO A 372 17.55 10.64 18.62
C PRO A 372 18.20 9.81 19.73
N LEU A 373 17.58 9.81 20.92
CA LEU A 373 18.00 8.99 22.06
C LEU A 373 17.66 7.50 21.86
N GLU A 374 16.57 7.17 21.17
CA GLU A 374 16.18 5.78 20.90
C GLU A 374 17.13 5.12 19.90
N LEU A 375 17.57 5.87 18.87
CA LEU A 375 18.64 5.44 17.97
C LEU A 375 19.97 5.18 18.70
N LEU A 376 20.24 5.91 19.79
CA LEU A 376 21.48 5.81 20.56
C LEU A 376 21.42 4.72 21.65
N PHE A 377 20.26 4.55 22.31
CA PHE A 377 20.10 3.74 23.52
C PHE A 377 19.24 2.48 23.34
N ASN A 378 18.48 2.35 22.25
CA ASN A 378 17.79 1.12 21.88
C ASN A 378 18.31 0.53 20.54
N PRO A 379 19.60 0.11 20.49
CA PRO A 379 20.20 -0.45 19.27
C PRO A 379 19.56 -1.79 18.84
N LYS A 380 18.64 -2.34 19.64
CA LYS A 380 17.89 -3.56 19.34
C LYS A 380 16.57 -3.31 18.60
N GLY A 381 16.06 -2.08 18.57
CA GLY A 381 14.85 -1.72 17.82
C GLY A 381 15.00 -1.78 16.29
N SER A 382 13.88 -1.70 15.58
CA SER A 382 13.79 -1.70 14.11
C SER A 382 12.50 -1.06 13.61
N LEU A 383 12.48 -0.64 12.34
CA LEU A 383 11.24 -0.18 11.69
C LEU A 383 10.20 -1.30 11.62
N ARG A 384 10.62 -2.57 11.56
CA ARG A 384 9.73 -3.74 11.64
C ARG A 384 8.98 -3.78 12.97
N GLU A 385 9.68 -3.69 14.10
CA GLU A 385 9.04 -3.69 15.42
C GLU A 385 8.14 -2.47 15.64
N MET A 386 8.53 -1.31 15.13
CA MET A 386 7.67 -0.12 15.15
C MET A 386 6.40 -0.33 14.33
N ALA A 387 6.52 -0.89 13.12
CA ALA A 387 5.38 -1.20 12.26
C ALA A 387 4.47 -2.26 12.91
N HIS A 388 5.03 -3.33 13.47
CA HIS A 388 4.29 -4.36 14.20
C HIS A 388 3.45 -3.80 15.35
N LYS A 389 3.96 -2.78 16.05
CA LYS A 389 3.21 -2.07 17.09
C LYS A 389 2.11 -1.17 16.52
N VAL A 390 2.38 -0.50 15.41
CA VAL A 390 1.50 0.52 14.81
C VAL A 390 0.36 -0.11 14.01
N ASN A 391 0.68 -1.06 13.13
CA ASN A 391 -0.17 -1.55 12.05
C ASN A 391 -1.52 -2.10 12.56
N PRO A 392 -1.58 -2.99 13.58
CA PRO A 392 -2.86 -3.47 14.12
C PRO A 392 -3.73 -2.36 14.72
N ASN A 393 -3.11 -1.40 15.41
CA ASN A 393 -3.82 -0.28 16.03
C ASN A 393 -4.32 0.71 14.97
N LEU A 394 -3.51 1.01 13.96
CA LEU A 394 -3.90 1.83 12.81
C LEU A 394 -5.14 1.24 12.12
N MET A 395 -5.17 -0.09 11.93
CA MET A 395 -6.34 -0.75 11.35
C MET A 395 -7.59 -0.59 12.21
N ARG A 396 -7.48 -0.80 13.53
CA ARG A 396 -8.59 -0.57 14.47
C ARG A 396 -9.12 0.86 14.41
N TRP A 397 -8.25 1.85 14.23
CA TRP A 397 -8.67 3.25 14.11
C TRP A 397 -9.34 3.52 12.78
N CYS A 398 -8.73 3.10 11.67
CA CYS A 398 -9.21 3.38 10.32
C CYS A 398 -10.54 2.67 10.00
N GLN A 399 -10.87 1.57 10.67
CA GLN A 399 -12.19 0.91 10.56
C GLN A 399 -13.35 1.77 11.09
N ARG A 400 -13.09 2.75 11.97
CA ARG A 400 -14.11 3.66 12.52
C ARG A 400 -14.64 4.58 11.42
N SER A 401 -15.97 4.71 11.32
CA SER A 401 -16.63 5.46 10.22
C SER A 401 -16.16 6.89 10.02
N HIS A 402 -15.89 7.61 11.10
CA HIS A 402 -15.40 8.98 11.04
C HIS A 402 -13.95 9.09 10.54
N TRP A 403 -13.15 8.02 10.61
CA TRP A 403 -11.76 7.99 10.13
C TRP A 403 -11.71 7.79 8.62
N TRP A 404 -12.20 6.66 8.10
CA TRP A 404 -12.07 6.36 6.66
C TRP A 404 -12.79 7.36 5.77
N ARG A 405 -13.85 8.03 6.27
CA ARG A 405 -14.52 9.13 5.56
C ARG A 405 -13.60 10.33 5.32
N LYS A 406 -12.77 10.67 6.31
CA LYS A 406 -11.98 11.90 6.32
C LYS A 406 -10.52 11.69 5.92
N LEU A 407 -10.00 10.48 6.09
CA LEU A 407 -8.68 10.12 5.61
C LEU A 407 -8.64 10.08 4.08
N ARG A 408 -7.44 10.39 3.56
CA ARG A 408 -7.11 10.35 2.13
C ARG A 408 -6.06 9.27 1.88
N ILE A 409 -4.83 9.66 1.58
CA ILE A 409 -3.73 8.71 1.43
C ILE A 409 -3.26 8.28 2.82
N VAL A 410 -3.15 6.96 3.05
CA VAL A 410 -2.62 6.38 4.29
C VAL A 410 -1.45 5.48 3.95
N PRO A 411 -0.21 6.00 3.97
CA PRO A 411 0.98 5.19 3.75
C PRO A 411 1.31 4.38 5.01
N THR A 412 1.72 3.12 4.84
CA THR A 412 2.17 2.24 5.93
C THR A 412 3.58 1.71 5.67
N ASP A 413 4.27 1.31 6.73
CA ASP A 413 5.46 0.46 6.65
C ASP A 413 5.01 -1.01 6.76
N PHE A 414 5.57 -1.89 5.94
CA PHE A 414 5.26 -3.32 5.89
C PHE A 414 3.76 -3.61 5.73
N PHE A 415 3.17 -3.04 4.67
CA PHE A 415 1.72 -2.98 4.49
C PHE A 415 0.95 -4.31 4.57
N LEU A 416 1.60 -5.47 4.36
CA LEU A 416 0.93 -6.77 4.47
C LEU A 416 0.53 -7.11 5.92
N GLU A 417 1.07 -6.42 6.92
CA GLU A 417 0.64 -6.52 8.32
C GLU A 417 -0.65 -5.72 8.60
N THR A 418 -1.29 -5.23 7.54
CA THR A 418 -2.53 -4.45 7.59
C THR A 418 -3.53 -5.01 6.59
N ASP A 419 -4.82 -4.74 6.84
CA ASP A 419 -5.91 -4.97 5.89
C ASP A 419 -6.31 -3.67 5.16
N ILE A 420 -5.35 -2.77 4.97
CA ILE A 420 -5.60 -1.41 4.49
C ILE A 420 -6.17 -1.38 3.06
N VAL A 421 -5.87 -2.40 2.25
CA VAL A 421 -6.36 -2.51 0.87
C VAL A 421 -7.86 -2.82 0.86
N ASN A 422 -8.31 -3.86 1.56
CA ASN A 422 -9.73 -4.18 1.65
C ASN A 422 -10.51 -3.04 2.31
N LEU A 423 -9.94 -2.43 3.36
CA LEU A 423 -10.53 -1.24 3.97
C LEU A 423 -10.68 -0.09 2.96
N ALA A 424 -9.68 0.17 2.12
CA ALA A 424 -9.75 1.23 1.12
C ALA A 424 -10.82 0.96 0.05
N ILE A 425 -10.90 -0.29 -0.44
CA ILE A 425 -11.93 -0.70 -1.42
C ILE A 425 -13.32 -0.43 -0.84
N ASN A 426 -13.58 -0.96 0.36
CA ASN A 426 -14.86 -0.79 1.05
C ASN A 426 -15.17 0.68 1.36
N ALA A 427 -14.19 1.43 1.87
CA ALA A 427 -14.36 2.84 2.23
C ALA A 427 -14.75 3.69 1.02
N ASN A 428 -14.14 3.46 -0.16
CA ASN A 428 -14.46 4.24 -1.35
C ASN A 428 -15.84 3.90 -1.92
N VAL A 429 -16.24 2.63 -1.93
CA VAL A 429 -17.62 2.25 -2.30
C VAL A 429 -18.64 2.93 -1.38
N LEU A 430 -18.40 2.91 -0.07
CA LEU A 430 -19.28 3.55 0.92
C LEU A 430 -19.32 5.08 0.81
N LYS A 431 -18.20 5.74 0.50
CA LYS A 431 -18.15 7.20 0.25
C LYS A 431 -19.10 7.60 -0.87
N SER A 432 -19.05 6.89 -2.00
CA SER A 432 -19.89 7.22 -3.17
C SER A 432 -21.39 7.11 -2.91
N HIS A 433 -21.83 6.10 -2.15
CA HIS A 433 -23.24 5.92 -1.77
C HIS A 433 -23.79 6.99 -0.81
N GLN A 434 -22.93 7.83 -0.24
CA GLN A 434 -23.35 8.91 0.65
C GLN A 434 -23.42 10.24 -0.09
N ASP A 435 -22.48 10.51 -1.00
CA ASP A 435 -22.54 11.72 -1.85
C ASP A 435 -23.79 11.72 -2.74
N THR A 436 -24.23 10.54 -3.21
CA THR A 436 -25.47 10.37 -3.98
C THR A 436 -26.75 10.66 -3.21
N ARG A 437 -26.73 10.67 -1.87
CA ARG A 437 -27.90 11.03 -1.05
C ARG A 437 -28.06 12.53 -0.81
N TYR A 438 -27.01 13.32 -1.03
CA TYR A 438 -27.07 14.78 -0.86
C TYR A 438 -27.45 15.52 -2.16
N ASP A 439 -27.43 14.85 -3.32
CA ASP A 439 -27.84 15.42 -4.61
C ASP A 439 -29.36 15.23 -4.91
N THR A 440 -30.13 14.60 -4.02
CA THR A 440 -31.56 14.31 -4.22
C THR A 440 -32.53 15.07 -3.31
N ASP A 441 -32.05 16.04 -2.52
CA ASP A 441 -32.88 16.88 -1.65
C ASP A 441 -33.00 18.33 -2.14
#